data_AF-A0AAN1YAR5-F1
#
_entry.id   AF-A0AAN1YAR5-F1
#
_cell.length_a   1.000
_cell.length_b   1.000
_cell.length_c   1.000
_cell.angle_alpha   90.00
_cell.angle_beta   90.00
_cell.angle_gamma   90.00
#
_symmetry.space_group_name_H-M   'P 1'
#
loop_
_entity.id
_entity.type
_entity.pdbx_description
1 polymer ?
#
loop_
_entity_poly.entity_id
_entity_poly.type
_entity_poly.pdbx_seq_one_letter_code
_entity_poly.pdbx_strand_id
1 'polypeptide(L)'
;MLQKSQFDIGKSNTNQPMTATEAGFYDVHLWEFPIMTMLKLLIIGECTAEPYIDASLTYISEVDPMWESDLLTLVLNPEAVVFANPIASMVCAADCVAVTAGKDNLAAYFCAGCDGNLYPLTGHIYANDDAVRTSSLITQRLLTKLHRQGMLMRTMGADAMCEKTWEYFTPRSQYRLSMLFPTPEAKGPDCCHRLGDSVHDWSTLKGGRKKIGNDNYVYMLWRYNDCCVRYIPGA
;
A
#
# COMPACT_ATOMS: atom_id res chain seq x y z
N MET A 1 -11.29 -16.93 -27.33
CA MET A 1 -12.28 -16.07 -26.64
C MET A 1 -11.58 -15.14 -25.63
N LEU A 2 -10.41 -14.56 -25.99
CA LEU A 2 -9.46 -13.89 -25.08
C LEU A 2 -9.01 -12.53 -25.63
N GLN A 3 -9.95 -11.69 -26.08
CA GLN A 3 -9.58 -10.45 -26.78
C GLN A 3 -10.49 -9.26 -26.48
N LYS A 4 -11.17 -9.23 -25.32
CA LYS A 4 -12.07 -8.11 -24.97
C LYS A 4 -11.58 -7.20 -23.83
N SER A 5 -10.50 -7.50 -23.11
CA SER A 5 -10.07 -6.66 -21.98
C SER A 5 -9.06 -5.55 -22.34
N GLN A 6 -8.28 -5.68 -23.42
CA GLN A 6 -7.18 -4.73 -23.69
C GLN A 6 -7.59 -3.35 -24.25
N PHE A 7 -8.86 -3.09 -24.52
CA PHE A 7 -9.30 -1.83 -25.17
C PHE A 7 -10.54 -1.17 -24.55
N ASP A 8 -10.94 -1.57 -23.33
CA ASP A 8 -12.02 -0.89 -22.59
C ASP A 8 -11.50 0.11 -21.52
N ILE A 9 -10.27 0.64 -21.71
CA ILE A 9 -9.77 1.80 -20.98
C ILE A 9 -10.71 2.99 -21.27
N GLY A 10 -11.60 3.27 -20.32
CA GLY A 10 -12.59 4.35 -20.41
C GLY A 10 -14.06 3.92 -20.43
N LYS A 11 -14.38 2.62 -20.46
CA LYS A 11 -15.73 2.17 -20.07
C LYS A 11 -15.72 1.83 -18.59
N SER A 12 -16.15 2.78 -17.76
CA SER A 12 -16.70 2.41 -16.45
C SER A 12 -17.79 1.36 -16.72
N ASN A 13 -17.53 0.10 -16.33
CA ASN A 13 -18.46 -1.01 -16.44
C ASN A 13 -19.57 -0.86 -15.39
N THR A 14 -20.33 0.24 -15.43
CA THR A 14 -21.54 0.41 -14.61
C THR A 14 -22.67 -0.55 -15.01
N ASN A 15 -22.51 -1.33 -16.08
CA ASN A 15 -23.53 -2.22 -16.64
C ASN A 15 -23.16 -3.71 -16.64
N GLN A 16 -22.01 -4.11 -16.07
CA GLN A 16 -21.85 -5.51 -15.68
C GLN A 16 -22.48 -5.63 -14.29
N PRO A 17 -23.44 -6.54 -14.07
CA PRO A 17 -23.87 -6.83 -12.71
C PRO A 17 -22.62 -7.29 -11.96
N MET A 18 -22.23 -6.52 -10.95
CA MET A 18 -21.22 -6.98 -9.99
C MET A 18 -21.64 -8.38 -9.58
N THR A 19 -20.73 -9.34 -9.69
CA THR A 19 -20.98 -10.68 -9.13
C THR A 19 -21.45 -10.48 -7.68
N ALA A 20 -22.38 -11.30 -7.17
CA ALA A 20 -23.04 -11.05 -5.87
C ALA A 20 -22.09 -10.85 -4.65
N THR A 21 -20.79 -11.05 -4.85
CA THR A 21 -19.69 -10.90 -3.91
C THR A 21 -18.76 -9.71 -4.16
N GLU A 22 -18.88 -8.96 -5.26
CA GLU A 22 -17.98 -7.83 -5.58
C GLU A 22 -18.62 -6.49 -5.17
N ALA A 23 -17.85 -5.66 -4.47
CA ALA A 23 -18.29 -4.44 -3.82
C ALA A 23 -17.69 -3.16 -4.44
N GLY A 24 -16.65 -3.24 -5.29
CA GLY A 24 -16.14 -2.12 -6.08
C GLY A 24 -14.74 -2.36 -6.65
N PHE A 25 -14.34 -1.52 -7.61
CA PHE A 25 -13.01 -1.50 -8.21
C PHE A 25 -12.35 -0.12 -8.01
N TYR A 26 -11.05 -0.11 -7.70
CA TYR A 26 -10.28 1.11 -7.49
C TYR A 26 -9.01 1.10 -8.33
N ASP A 27 -8.80 2.22 -9.03
CA ASP A 27 -7.54 2.55 -9.69
C ASP A 27 -6.59 3.30 -8.75
N VAL A 28 -5.30 3.09 -8.95
CA VAL A 28 -4.23 3.66 -8.13
C VAL A 28 -3.13 4.24 -9.01
N HIS A 29 -2.70 5.43 -8.63
CA HIS A 29 -1.58 6.14 -9.22
C HIS A 29 -0.52 6.39 -8.14
N LEU A 30 0.68 5.86 -8.35
CA LEU A 30 1.82 6.10 -7.46
C LEU A 30 2.69 7.23 -8.02
N TRP A 31 2.76 8.31 -7.26
CA TRP A 31 3.66 9.42 -7.52
C TRP A 31 4.80 9.40 -6.52
N GLU A 32 6.02 9.45 -7.02
CA GLU A 32 7.21 9.65 -6.20
C GLU A 32 7.48 11.16 -6.11
N PHE A 33 7.47 11.69 -4.89
CA PHE A 33 7.66 13.11 -4.65
C PHE A 33 8.76 13.32 -3.61
N PRO A 34 10.05 13.44 -4.03
CA PRO A 34 11.18 13.59 -3.13
C PRO A 34 11.28 15.02 -2.59
N ILE A 35 10.31 15.42 -1.76
CA ILE A 35 10.21 16.81 -1.24
C ILE A 35 11.47 17.23 -0.49
N MET A 36 12.12 16.31 0.22
CA MET A 36 13.33 16.61 1.00
C MET A 36 14.54 16.89 0.11
N THR A 37 14.63 16.21 -1.04
CA THR A 37 15.66 16.45 -2.06
C THR A 37 15.38 17.78 -2.78
N MET A 38 14.12 18.02 -3.16
CA MET A 38 13.70 19.26 -3.83
C MET A 38 13.96 20.51 -2.97
N LEU A 39 13.70 20.44 -1.66
CA LEU A 39 13.93 21.52 -0.70
C LEU A 39 15.37 21.59 -0.18
N LYS A 40 16.25 20.65 -0.56
CA LYS A 40 17.64 20.53 -0.08
C LYS A 40 17.78 20.49 1.46
N LEU A 41 16.77 20.02 2.17
CA LEU A 41 16.75 20.07 3.64
C LEU A 41 17.51 18.91 4.30
N LEU A 42 17.63 17.74 3.63
CA LEU A 42 18.21 16.51 4.19
C LEU A 42 18.90 15.63 3.13
N ILE A 43 19.75 16.22 2.28
CA ILE A 43 20.56 15.45 1.32
C ILE A 43 21.79 14.92 2.04
N ILE A 44 21.62 13.85 2.83
CA ILE A 44 22.76 13.08 3.33
C ILE A 44 23.12 12.12 2.19
N GLY A 45 24.26 12.35 1.53
CA GLY A 45 24.55 11.84 0.18
C GLY A 45 24.28 10.34 -0.05
N GLU A 46 24.64 9.47 0.90
CA GLU A 46 24.42 8.02 0.78
C GLU A 46 23.09 7.54 1.41
N CYS A 47 22.30 8.44 2.02
CA CYS A 47 21.08 8.11 2.76
C CYS A 47 19.79 8.42 2.00
N THR A 48 19.88 8.91 0.77
CA THR A 48 18.71 9.05 -0.10
C THR A 48 18.35 7.68 -0.68
N ALA A 49 17.28 7.06 -0.18
CA ALA A 49 16.82 5.74 -0.62
C ALA A 49 16.56 5.63 -2.13
N GLU A 50 16.21 6.75 -2.75
CA GLU A 50 15.80 6.82 -4.15
C GLU A 50 16.59 7.91 -4.90
N PRO A 51 16.98 7.65 -6.16
CA PRO A 51 17.74 8.59 -6.97
C PRO A 51 16.86 9.67 -7.62
N TYR A 52 15.57 9.75 -7.30
CA TYR A 52 14.65 10.71 -7.92
C TYR A 52 14.96 12.13 -7.47
N ILE A 53 15.02 13.03 -8.45
CA ILE A 53 15.31 14.46 -8.26
C ILE A 53 14.08 15.35 -8.46
N ASP A 54 13.05 14.81 -9.11
CA ASP A 54 11.81 15.46 -9.49
C ASP A 54 10.60 14.58 -9.19
N ALA A 55 9.40 15.18 -9.30
CA ALA A 55 8.15 14.49 -9.09
C ALA A 55 7.82 13.62 -10.32
N SER A 56 7.85 12.29 -10.16
CA SER A 56 7.59 11.36 -11.26
C SER A 56 6.39 10.45 -10.98
N LEU A 57 5.64 10.15 -12.03
CA LEU A 57 4.58 9.14 -12.01
C LEU A 57 5.21 7.77 -12.26
N THR A 58 5.26 6.94 -11.22
CA THR A 58 6.06 5.72 -11.22
C THR A 58 5.21 4.48 -11.50
N TYR A 59 3.95 4.49 -11.11
CA TYR A 59 3.01 3.41 -11.42
C TYR A 59 1.60 3.94 -11.65
N ILE A 60 0.91 3.35 -12.63
CA ILE A 60 -0.46 3.65 -13.05
C ILE A 60 -1.17 2.31 -13.17
N SER A 61 -2.30 2.10 -12.50
CA SER A 61 -3.01 0.82 -12.54
C SER A 61 -3.73 0.56 -13.85
N GLU A 62 -4.17 1.59 -14.55
CA GLU A 62 -4.98 1.52 -15.78
C GLU A 62 -4.23 0.85 -16.94
N VAL A 63 -2.90 0.89 -16.91
CA VAL A 63 -2.05 0.26 -17.94
C VAL A 63 -1.58 -1.13 -17.53
N ASP A 64 -1.84 -1.55 -16.29
CA ASP A 64 -1.41 -2.85 -15.77
C ASP A 64 -2.57 -3.86 -15.81
N PRO A 65 -2.57 -4.80 -16.78
CA PRO A 65 -3.63 -5.80 -16.89
C PRO A 65 -3.70 -6.76 -15.69
N MET A 66 -2.63 -6.85 -14.89
CA MET A 66 -2.60 -7.66 -13.67
C MET A 66 -3.32 -6.98 -12.51
N TRP A 67 -3.57 -5.67 -12.58
CA TRP A 67 -4.39 -4.95 -11.60
C TRP A 67 -5.89 -5.15 -11.84
N GLU A 68 -6.30 -5.28 -13.09
CA GLU A 68 -7.70 -5.47 -13.50
C GLU A 68 -8.16 -6.94 -13.39
N SER A 69 -7.26 -7.91 -13.48
CA SER A 69 -7.64 -9.34 -13.50
C SER A 69 -7.04 -10.14 -12.35
N ASP A 70 -7.90 -10.67 -11.48
CA ASP A 70 -7.51 -11.56 -10.37
C ASP A 70 -6.87 -12.86 -10.86
N LEU A 71 -7.30 -13.38 -12.01
CA LEU A 71 -6.72 -14.59 -12.59
C LEU A 71 -5.29 -14.34 -13.06
N LEU A 72 -5.02 -13.14 -13.60
CA LEU A 72 -3.68 -12.79 -14.06
C LEU A 72 -2.77 -12.48 -12.89
N THR A 73 -3.26 -11.83 -11.83
CA THR A 73 -2.47 -11.59 -10.61
C THR A 73 -2.05 -12.88 -9.92
N LEU A 74 -2.80 -13.97 -10.08
CA LEU A 74 -2.45 -15.29 -9.54
C LEU A 74 -1.12 -15.83 -10.09
N VAL A 75 -0.71 -15.40 -11.28
CA VAL A 75 0.59 -15.77 -11.86
C VAL A 75 1.75 -15.19 -11.05
N LEU A 76 1.63 -13.96 -10.54
CA LEU A 76 2.63 -13.36 -9.64
C LEU A 76 2.52 -13.87 -8.21
N ASN A 77 1.31 -14.30 -7.81
CA ASN A 77 0.94 -14.52 -6.42
C ASN A 77 0.26 -15.90 -6.23
N PRO A 78 0.90 -17.02 -6.60
CA PRO A 78 0.26 -18.34 -6.55
C PRO A 78 -0.11 -18.79 -5.12
N GLU A 79 0.57 -18.26 -4.11
CA GLU A 79 0.29 -18.54 -2.70
C GLU A 79 -1.07 -17.99 -2.23
N ALA A 80 -1.69 -17.08 -2.97
CA ALA A 80 -3.03 -16.59 -2.66
C ALA A 80 -4.05 -17.74 -2.50
N VAL A 81 -3.88 -18.84 -3.24
CA VAL A 81 -4.72 -20.05 -3.13
C VAL A 81 -4.55 -20.73 -1.78
N VAL A 82 -3.33 -20.75 -1.23
CA VAL A 82 -3.06 -21.35 0.08
C VAL A 82 -3.70 -20.52 1.18
N PHE A 83 -3.70 -19.19 1.05
CA PHE A 83 -4.27 -18.26 2.02
C PHE A 83 -5.77 -17.97 1.84
N ALA A 84 -6.42 -18.56 0.84
CA ALA A 84 -7.87 -18.45 0.63
C ALA A 84 -8.72 -19.30 1.60
N ASN A 85 -8.11 -19.77 2.70
CA ASN A 85 -8.74 -20.68 3.65
C ASN A 85 -9.26 -19.93 4.91
N PRO A 86 -10.25 -20.47 5.63
CA PRO A 86 -10.81 -19.80 6.82
C PRO A 86 -9.82 -19.69 7.97
N ILE A 87 -8.81 -20.56 8.06
CA ILE A 87 -7.76 -20.49 9.09
C ILE A 87 -6.90 -19.25 8.85
N ALA A 88 -6.54 -18.95 7.61
CA ALA A 88 -5.82 -17.74 7.23
C ALA A 88 -6.63 -16.48 7.56
N SER A 89 -7.95 -16.52 7.36
CA SER A 89 -8.83 -15.42 7.78
C SER A 89 -8.82 -15.21 9.30
N MET A 90 -8.76 -16.28 10.10
CA MET A 90 -8.60 -16.18 11.55
C MET A 90 -7.23 -15.62 11.95
N VAL A 91 -6.16 -15.98 11.23
CA VAL A 91 -4.83 -15.38 11.45
C VAL A 91 -4.84 -13.89 11.17
N CYS A 92 -5.51 -13.44 10.09
CA CYS A 92 -5.64 -12.02 9.80
C CYS A 92 -6.50 -11.28 10.83
N ALA A 93 -7.53 -11.93 11.39
CA ALA A 93 -8.28 -11.37 12.52
C ALA A 93 -7.39 -11.19 13.77
N ALA A 94 -6.54 -12.17 14.07
CA ALA A 94 -5.58 -12.07 15.17
C ALA A 94 -4.50 -10.99 14.91
N ASP A 95 -4.06 -10.84 13.67
CA ASP A 95 -3.12 -9.80 13.25
C ASP A 95 -3.73 -8.40 13.42
N CYS A 96 -5.01 -8.19 13.08
CA CYS A 96 -5.70 -6.93 13.35
C CYS A 96 -5.66 -6.56 14.85
N VAL A 97 -5.87 -7.53 15.75
CA VAL A 97 -5.77 -7.28 17.20
C VAL A 97 -4.34 -6.89 17.60
N ALA A 98 -3.32 -7.56 17.05
CA ALA A 98 -1.92 -7.25 17.32
C ALA A 98 -1.52 -5.84 16.83
N VAL A 99 -1.91 -5.48 15.61
CA VAL A 99 -1.64 -4.16 15.02
C VAL A 99 -2.34 -3.08 15.84
N THR A 100 -3.60 -3.27 16.19
CA THR A 100 -4.36 -2.36 17.08
C THR A 100 -3.69 -2.20 18.44
N ALA A 101 -3.04 -3.24 18.96
CA ALA A 101 -2.26 -3.19 20.21
C ALA A 101 -0.87 -2.53 20.06
N GLY A 102 -0.53 -1.95 18.91
CA GLY A 102 0.75 -1.28 18.71
C GLY A 102 1.88 -2.19 18.22
N LYS A 103 1.59 -3.44 17.80
CA LYS A 103 2.61 -4.42 17.39
C LYS A 103 2.40 -4.88 15.96
N ASP A 104 3.39 -4.66 15.11
CA ASP A 104 3.38 -5.12 13.73
C ASP A 104 3.93 -6.55 13.67
N ASN A 105 3.11 -7.53 13.28
CA ASN A 105 3.54 -8.91 13.16
C ASN A 105 4.10 -9.19 11.76
N LEU A 106 5.43 -9.21 11.62
CA LEU A 106 6.08 -9.49 10.34
C LEU A 106 5.84 -10.91 9.82
N ALA A 107 5.45 -11.87 10.67
CA ALA A 107 5.14 -13.24 10.24
C ALA A 107 3.80 -13.35 9.52
N ALA A 108 2.87 -12.41 9.76
CA ALA A 108 1.56 -12.36 9.10
C ALA A 108 1.61 -11.53 7.80
N TYR A 109 2.61 -11.78 6.95
CA TYR A 109 2.86 -11.03 5.72
C TYR A 109 1.72 -11.09 4.68
N PHE A 110 0.83 -12.08 4.79
CA PHE A 110 -0.32 -12.25 3.90
C PHE A 110 -1.58 -11.51 4.38
N CYS A 111 -1.52 -10.85 5.54
CA CYS A 111 -2.62 -10.09 6.12
C CYS A 111 -2.35 -8.59 6.03
N ALA A 112 -3.40 -7.80 5.81
CA ALA A 112 -3.32 -6.34 5.78
C ALA A 112 -3.67 -5.69 7.14
N GLY A 113 -3.48 -6.40 8.25
CA GLY A 113 -3.93 -5.96 9.58
C GLY A 113 -5.46 -5.82 9.63
N CYS A 114 -5.94 -4.73 10.24
CA CYS A 114 -7.37 -4.43 10.30
C CYS A 114 -7.97 -3.94 8.98
N ASP A 115 -7.15 -3.68 7.96
CA ASP A 115 -7.63 -3.33 6.63
C ASP A 115 -8.19 -4.55 5.88
N GLY A 116 -7.94 -5.78 6.33
CA GLY A 116 -8.56 -7.00 5.83
C GLY A 116 -7.59 -7.96 5.14
N ASN A 117 -8.10 -8.72 4.16
CA ASN A 117 -7.31 -9.71 3.43
C ASN A 117 -6.48 -9.03 2.32
N LEU A 118 -5.17 -9.31 2.32
CA LEU A 118 -4.25 -8.71 1.37
C LEU A 118 -4.50 -9.24 -0.06
N TYR A 119 -4.82 -10.52 -0.23
CA TYR A 119 -5.12 -11.07 -1.56
C TYR A 119 -6.61 -10.92 -1.94
N PRO A 120 -6.93 -10.81 -3.24
CA PRO A 120 -6.01 -10.69 -4.39
C PRO A 120 -5.33 -9.31 -4.46
N LEU A 121 -4.12 -9.24 -5.04
CA LEU A 121 -3.36 -7.98 -5.24
C LEU A 121 -3.88 -7.21 -6.46
N THR A 122 -5.15 -6.83 -6.40
CA THR A 122 -5.89 -6.12 -7.45
C THR A 122 -6.74 -5.00 -6.86
N GLY A 123 -7.29 -4.18 -7.75
CA GLY A 123 -8.25 -3.14 -7.41
C GLY A 123 -9.63 -3.65 -6.99
N HIS A 124 -9.89 -4.97 -7.14
CA HIS A 124 -11.17 -5.58 -6.82
C HIS A 124 -11.38 -5.75 -5.32
N ILE A 125 -12.51 -5.27 -4.83
CA ILE A 125 -12.90 -5.43 -3.43
C ILE A 125 -14.20 -6.21 -3.34
N TYR A 126 -14.18 -7.23 -2.48
CA TYR A 126 -15.28 -8.17 -2.30
C TYR A 126 -16.12 -7.88 -1.04
N ALA A 127 -15.66 -7.00 -0.16
CA ALA A 127 -16.40 -6.60 1.03
C ALA A 127 -16.03 -5.15 1.40
N ASN A 128 -17.01 -4.25 1.30
CA ASN A 128 -16.87 -2.84 1.66
C ASN A 128 -17.82 -2.51 2.82
N ASP A 129 -17.24 -2.09 3.93
CA ASP A 129 -17.91 -1.53 5.11
C ASP A 129 -17.62 -0.03 5.23
N ASP A 130 -16.36 0.38 5.01
CA ASP A 130 -15.89 1.76 5.00
C ASP A 130 -14.91 2.00 3.84
N ALA A 131 -15.16 3.05 3.06
CA ALA A 131 -14.34 3.39 1.91
C ALA A 131 -12.90 3.83 2.29
N VAL A 132 -12.71 4.37 3.50
CA VAL A 132 -11.39 4.73 4.03
C VAL A 132 -10.56 3.49 4.36
N ARG A 133 -11.21 2.42 4.87
CA ARG A 133 -10.56 1.11 5.09
C ARG A 133 -10.18 0.46 3.77
N THR A 134 -11.09 0.56 2.82
CA THR A 134 -10.86 0.02 1.49
C THR A 134 -9.69 0.72 0.79
N SER A 135 -9.59 2.06 0.90
CA SER A 135 -8.49 2.80 0.28
C SER A 135 -7.13 2.54 0.95
N SER A 136 -7.07 2.32 2.27
CA SER A 136 -5.84 1.87 2.94
C SER A 136 -5.47 0.43 2.55
N LEU A 137 -6.45 -0.47 2.45
CA LEU A 137 -6.23 -1.85 1.97
C LEU A 137 -5.64 -1.88 0.56
N ILE A 138 -6.23 -1.13 -0.37
CA ILE A 138 -5.76 -1.04 -1.76
C ILE A 138 -4.32 -0.47 -1.81
N THR A 139 -4.01 0.50 -0.95
CA THR A 139 -2.63 1.02 -0.83
C THR A 139 -1.67 -0.09 -0.38
N GLN A 140 -2.01 -0.90 0.62
CA GLN A 140 -1.19 -2.03 1.06
C GLN A 140 -1.00 -3.09 -0.05
N ARG A 141 -2.05 -3.38 -0.82
CA ARG A 141 -1.98 -4.29 -1.96
C ARG A 141 -1.04 -3.80 -3.04
N LEU A 142 -1.10 -2.51 -3.36
CA LEU A 142 -0.20 -1.88 -4.31
C LEU A 142 1.25 -2.00 -3.84
N LEU A 143 1.55 -1.65 -2.58
CA LEU A 143 2.89 -1.78 -2.02
C LEU A 143 3.40 -3.22 -2.10
N THR A 144 2.54 -4.19 -1.77
CA THR A 144 2.87 -5.62 -1.87
C THR A 144 3.16 -6.06 -3.28
N LYS A 145 2.36 -5.61 -4.24
CA LYS A 145 2.59 -5.89 -5.66
C LYS A 145 3.92 -5.32 -6.13
N LEU A 146 4.24 -4.08 -5.77
CA LEU A 146 5.46 -3.40 -6.18
C LEU A 146 6.73 -4.01 -5.54
N HIS A 147 6.66 -4.51 -4.30
CA HIS A 147 7.76 -5.29 -3.69
C HIS A 147 8.02 -6.58 -4.46
N ARG A 148 6.95 -7.30 -4.85
CA ARG A 148 7.09 -8.54 -5.64
C ARG A 148 7.65 -8.32 -7.03
N GLN A 149 7.30 -7.19 -7.65
CA GLN A 149 7.84 -6.77 -8.94
C GLN A 149 9.28 -6.21 -8.80
N GLY A 150 9.80 -6.04 -7.58
CA GLY A 150 11.11 -5.46 -7.32
C GLY A 150 11.20 -3.96 -7.64
N MET A 151 10.07 -3.28 -7.79
CA MET A 151 10.04 -1.82 -7.97
C MET A 151 10.28 -1.11 -6.64
N LEU A 152 9.71 -1.63 -5.55
CA LEU A 152 10.02 -1.22 -4.19
C LEU A 152 11.00 -2.22 -3.57
N MET A 153 11.98 -1.68 -2.86
CA MET A 153 13.01 -2.47 -2.16
C MET A 153 12.90 -2.25 -0.66
N ARG A 154 13.45 -3.21 0.10
CA ARG A 154 13.61 -3.06 1.54
C ARG A 154 14.76 -2.13 1.86
N THR A 155 14.49 -1.17 2.72
CA THR A 155 15.41 -0.08 3.13
C THR A 155 15.58 -0.01 4.64
N MET A 156 15.14 -1.03 5.37
CA MET A 156 15.24 -1.08 6.83
C MET A 156 15.87 -2.40 7.28
N GLY A 157 16.57 -2.37 8.41
CA GLY A 157 17.28 -3.53 8.96
C GLY A 157 18.79 -3.51 8.71
N ALA A 158 19.55 -4.23 9.54
CA ALA A 158 21.01 -4.19 9.60
C ALA A 158 21.70 -4.57 8.28
N ASP A 159 21.06 -5.43 7.49
CA ASP A 159 21.54 -5.91 6.18
C ASP A 159 21.18 -4.96 5.03
N ALA A 160 20.16 -4.12 5.19
CA ALA A 160 19.71 -3.16 4.19
C ALA A 160 20.15 -1.71 4.49
N MET A 161 21.04 -1.50 5.47
CA MET A 161 21.46 -0.15 5.89
C MET A 161 22.35 0.55 4.87
N CYS A 162 23.23 -0.18 4.20
CA CYS A 162 24.20 0.40 3.27
C CYS A 162 23.78 0.23 1.81
N GLU A 163 22.93 -0.76 1.52
CA GLU A 163 22.41 -1.05 0.19
C GLU A 163 20.97 -1.56 0.31
N LYS A 164 20.08 -1.10 -0.58
CA LYS A 164 18.70 -1.57 -0.62
C LYS A 164 18.66 -3.04 -1.05
N THR A 165 17.84 -3.84 -0.38
CA THR A 165 17.73 -5.28 -0.66
C THR A 165 16.36 -5.61 -1.23
N TRP A 166 16.32 -6.62 -2.11
CA TRP A 166 15.05 -7.17 -2.58
C TRP A 166 14.39 -7.93 -1.42
N GLU A 167 13.14 -7.61 -1.11
CA GLU A 167 12.28 -8.42 -0.26
C GLU A 167 11.00 -8.82 -1.00
N TYR A 168 10.61 -10.10 -0.98
CA TYR A 168 9.42 -10.56 -1.69
C TYR A 168 8.12 -10.15 -0.97
N PHE A 169 8.15 -10.15 0.37
CA PHE A 169 7.04 -9.75 1.21
C PHE A 169 7.23 -8.32 1.70
N THR A 170 6.18 -7.50 1.66
CA THR A 170 6.30 -6.12 2.11
C THR A 170 6.56 -6.03 3.61
N PRO A 171 7.68 -5.42 4.04
CA PRO A 171 7.93 -5.13 5.43
C PRO A 171 7.00 -4.00 5.89
N ARG A 172 5.88 -4.34 6.56
CA ARG A 172 4.87 -3.36 6.97
C ARG A 172 5.44 -2.25 7.86
N SER A 173 6.39 -2.57 8.72
CA SER A 173 7.08 -1.63 9.61
C SER A 173 7.90 -0.56 8.87
N GLN A 174 8.24 -0.78 7.59
CA GLN A 174 8.99 0.18 6.78
C GLN A 174 8.12 1.36 6.36
N TYR A 175 6.80 1.20 6.34
CA TYR A 175 5.88 2.17 5.76
C TYR A 175 4.92 2.75 6.79
N ARG A 176 4.65 4.04 6.66
CA ARG A 176 3.53 4.71 7.33
C ARG A 176 2.71 5.47 6.32
N LEU A 177 1.42 5.59 6.59
CA LEU A 177 0.49 6.34 5.75
C LEU A 177 0.04 7.59 6.48
N SER A 178 -0.15 8.65 5.72
CA SER A 178 -0.79 9.88 6.17
C SER A 178 -1.83 10.27 5.12
N MET A 179 -3.11 10.25 5.47
CA MET A 179 -4.14 10.70 4.53
C MET A 179 -4.02 12.21 4.26
N LEU A 180 -4.09 12.64 3.00
CA LEU A 180 -4.08 14.05 2.59
C LEU A 180 -5.47 14.53 2.17
N PHE A 181 -6.23 13.68 1.47
CA PHE A 181 -7.58 13.97 0.96
C PHE A 181 -8.47 12.75 1.20
N PRO A 182 -9.75 12.91 1.59
CA PRO A 182 -10.55 14.15 1.61
C PRO A 182 -10.47 14.99 2.90
N THR A 183 -9.96 14.42 3.99
CA THR A 183 -9.64 15.13 5.24
C THR A 183 -8.22 14.76 5.67
N PRO A 184 -7.30 15.72 5.82
CA PRO A 184 -5.90 15.42 6.08
C PRO A 184 -5.65 14.95 7.51
N GLU A 185 -4.74 13.99 7.65
CA GLU A 185 -4.16 13.50 8.91
C GLU A 185 -3.03 14.41 9.40
N ALA A 186 -3.28 15.73 9.48
CA ALA A 186 -2.22 16.71 9.76
C ALA A 186 -2.12 17.15 11.23
N LYS A 187 -3.08 16.76 12.08
CA LYS A 187 -3.22 17.32 13.43
C LYS A 187 -2.85 16.31 14.53
N GLY A 188 -1.87 16.68 15.35
CA GLY A 188 -1.50 15.98 16.59
C GLY A 188 -0.22 15.13 16.48
N PRO A 189 0.18 14.45 17.57
CA PRO A 189 1.30 13.51 17.59
C PRO A 189 1.06 12.25 16.74
N ASP A 190 -0.20 11.99 16.34
CA ASP A 190 -0.64 10.85 15.53
C ASP A 190 -0.87 11.28 14.06
N CYS A 191 0.07 12.00 13.45
CA CYS A 191 -0.08 12.49 12.07
C CYS A 191 0.11 11.40 10.99
N CYS A 192 0.56 10.21 11.38
CA CYS A 192 0.76 9.09 10.48
C CYS A 192 0.40 7.77 11.18
N HIS A 193 -0.46 6.98 10.55
CA HIS A 193 -0.83 5.64 10.99
C HIS A 193 0.06 4.58 10.33
N ARG A 194 0.14 3.41 10.96
CA ARG A 194 0.85 2.25 10.43
C ARG A 194 -0.04 1.52 9.43
N LEU A 195 0.59 0.74 8.56
CA LEU A 195 -0.16 -0.14 7.67
C LEU A 195 -0.99 -1.14 8.46
N GLY A 196 -2.30 -1.14 8.23
CA GLY A 196 -3.25 -2.06 8.86
C GLY A 196 -3.76 -1.59 10.22
N ASP A 197 -3.45 -0.36 10.65
CA ASP A 197 -4.09 0.25 11.82
C ASP A 197 -5.60 0.34 11.62
N SER A 198 -6.36 0.08 12.69
CA SER A 198 -7.82 0.08 12.60
C SER A 198 -8.35 1.47 12.21
N VAL A 199 -9.18 1.51 11.17
CA VAL A 199 -9.82 2.77 10.71
C VAL A 199 -10.64 3.42 11.80
N HIS A 200 -11.16 2.65 12.75
CA HIS A 200 -11.84 3.21 13.91
C HIS A 200 -10.91 4.08 14.76
N ASP A 201 -9.66 3.66 14.97
CA ASP A 201 -8.70 4.40 15.78
C ASP A 201 -8.18 5.65 15.06
N TRP A 202 -7.62 5.48 13.86
CA TRP A 202 -7.00 6.60 13.17
C TRP A 202 -8.00 7.49 12.45
N SER A 203 -9.12 6.98 11.91
CA SER A 203 -10.12 7.73 11.12
C SER A 203 -11.38 8.11 11.92
N THR A 204 -12.18 7.12 12.36
CA THR A 204 -13.53 7.35 12.92
C THR A 204 -13.50 8.13 14.23
N LEU A 205 -12.65 7.76 15.19
CA LEU A 205 -12.55 8.41 16.51
C LEU A 205 -12.12 9.87 16.42
N LYS A 206 -11.38 10.25 15.37
CA LYS A 206 -10.90 11.61 15.15
C LYS A 206 -11.91 12.47 14.34
N GLY A 207 -13.18 12.04 14.26
CA GLY A 207 -14.26 12.76 13.57
C GLY A 207 -14.57 12.28 12.16
N GLY A 208 -13.97 11.15 11.73
CA GLY A 208 -14.17 10.57 10.41
C GLY A 208 -13.38 11.29 9.31
N ARG A 209 -12.76 10.51 8.42
CA ARG A 209 -12.03 11.03 7.24
C ARG A 209 -12.72 10.72 5.91
N LYS A 210 -13.96 10.25 5.95
CA LYS A 210 -14.81 10.08 4.76
C LYS A 210 -15.62 11.37 4.52
N LYS A 211 -15.77 11.79 3.26
CA LYS A 211 -16.73 12.84 2.86
C LYS A 211 -17.74 12.28 1.87
N ILE A 212 -19.00 12.63 2.06
CA ILE A 212 -20.09 12.21 1.16
C ILE A 212 -19.85 12.82 -0.23
N GLY A 213 -19.93 11.99 -1.28
CA GLY A 213 -19.73 12.41 -2.67
C GLY A 213 -18.26 12.47 -3.12
N ASN A 214 -17.31 12.12 -2.25
CA ASN A 214 -15.91 11.99 -2.60
C ASN A 214 -15.47 10.54 -2.48
N ASP A 215 -15.13 9.93 -3.61
CA ASP A 215 -14.63 8.55 -3.68
C ASP A 215 -13.12 8.49 -3.97
N ASN A 216 -12.47 9.66 -4.06
CA ASN A 216 -11.03 9.78 -4.24
C ASN A 216 -10.32 9.90 -2.88
N TYR A 217 -9.26 9.12 -2.69
CA TYR A 217 -8.44 9.12 -1.48
C TYR A 217 -6.98 9.32 -1.87
N VAL A 218 -6.31 10.26 -1.20
CA VAL A 218 -4.90 10.55 -1.45
C VAL A 218 -4.13 10.31 -0.17
N TYR A 219 -3.10 9.49 -0.24
CA TYR A 219 -2.20 9.18 0.87
C TYR A 219 -0.79 9.68 0.56
N MET A 220 -0.15 10.22 1.58
CA MET A 220 1.30 10.39 1.62
C MET A 220 1.89 9.13 2.25
N LEU A 221 2.74 8.45 1.48
CA LEU A 221 3.48 7.29 1.94
C LEU A 221 4.82 7.74 2.51
N TRP A 222 5.05 7.45 3.78
CA TRP A 222 6.33 7.62 4.45
C TRP A 222 7.07 6.29 4.43
N ARG A 223 8.30 6.30 3.92
CA ARG A 223 9.19 5.15 3.96
C ARG A 223 10.33 5.41 4.93
N TYR A 224 10.52 4.48 5.85
CA TYR A 224 11.64 4.47 6.76
C TYR A 224 12.90 3.94 6.05
N ASN A 225 14.00 4.68 6.20
CA ASN A 225 15.28 4.34 5.57
C ASN A 225 16.38 4.29 6.65
N ASP A 226 16.87 3.10 6.95
CA ASP A 226 18.09 2.94 7.76
C ASP A 226 19.29 3.14 6.85
N CYS A 227 20.20 4.03 7.22
CA CYS A 227 21.32 4.39 6.36
C CYS A 227 22.65 4.26 7.09
N CYS A 228 23.64 3.70 6.39
CA CYS A 228 25.04 3.79 6.77
C CYS A 228 25.63 5.12 6.32
N VAL A 229 26.19 5.90 7.24
CA VAL A 229 27.04 7.03 6.87
C VAL A 229 28.48 6.52 6.85
N ARG A 230 29.04 6.29 5.66
CA ARG A 230 30.48 6.05 5.53
C ARG A 230 31.22 7.34 5.84
N TYR A 231 32.00 7.34 6.93
CA TYR A 231 32.95 8.41 7.18
C TYR A 231 34.09 8.31 6.16
N ILE A 232 34.13 9.25 5.22
CA ILE A 232 35.26 9.42 4.30
C ILE A 232 36.19 10.47 4.92
N PRO A 233 37.33 10.09 5.53
CA PRO A 233 38.29 11.07 6.00
C PRO A 233 38.90 11.82 4.82
N GLY A 234 38.61 13.13 4.69
CA GLY A 234 39.30 14.03 3.76
C GLY A 234 38.48 14.71 2.66
N ALA A 235 37.14 14.75 2.76
CA ALA A 235 36.28 15.61 1.92
C ALA A 235 35.85 16.87 2.69
#